data_AF-A0A7S2M895-F1
#
_entry.id   AF-A0A7S2M895-F1
#
_cell.length_a   1.000
_cell.length_b   1.000
_cell.length_c   1.000
_cell.angle_alpha   90.00
_cell.angle_beta   90.00
_cell.angle_gamma   90.00
#
_symmetry.space_group_name_H-M   'P 1'
#
loop_
_entity.id
_entity.type
_entity.pdbx_description
1 polymer ?
#
loop_
_entity_poly.entity_id
_entity_poly.type
_entity_poly.pdbx_seq_one_letter_code
_entity_poly.pdbx_strand_id
1 'polypeptide(L)'
;GNWLSLFRNAAPYIAAFRGGTAVVHVPSWMLSEPESQNFKGLMEDVAFCSLLGLSCVVVTSIEDKLVARLRKEGIYEERPGGCTVGNQLRGVVLDERGLAIAKQEAGPARVEV
;
A
#
# COMPACT_ATOMS: atom_id res chain seq x y z
N GLY A 1 9.70 29.20 -9.25
CA GLY A 1 10.38 28.80 -10.51
C GLY A 1 9.35 28.75 -11.64
N ASN A 2 9.79 28.85 -12.90
CA ASN A 2 8.88 28.79 -14.05
C ASN A 2 8.39 27.34 -14.26
N TRP A 3 7.08 27.08 -14.12
CA TRP A 3 6.48 25.75 -14.33
C TRP A 3 6.83 25.16 -15.70
N LEU A 4 6.95 26.01 -16.73
CA LEU A 4 7.19 25.58 -18.10
C LEU A 4 8.57 24.92 -18.27
N SER A 5 9.59 25.42 -17.56
CA SER A 5 10.92 24.83 -17.60
C SER A 5 10.97 23.50 -16.84
N LEU A 6 10.25 23.41 -15.71
CA LEU A 6 10.14 22.16 -14.95
C LEU A 6 9.45 21.06 -15.77
N PHE A 7 8.34 21.39 -16.43
CA PHE A 7 7.61 20.43 -17.26
C PHE A 7 8.45 19.96 -18.46
N ARG A 8 9.15 20.87 -19.13
CA ARG A 8 10.07 20.50 -20.23
C ARG A 8 11.21 19.60 -19.77
N ASN A 9 11.74 19.81 -18.56
CA ASN A 9 12.79 18.97 -17.99
C ASN A 9 12.27 17.58 -17.58
N ALA A 10 10.99 17.46 -17.24
CA ALA A 10 10.35 16.17 -16.93
C ALA A 10 9.96 15.38 -18.18
N ALA A 11 9.76 16.03 -19.33
CA ALA A 11 9.29 15.40 -20.57
C ALA A 11 10.08 14.16 -21.03
N PRO A 12 11.43 14.11 -20.93
CA PRO A 12 12.18 12.89 -21.29
C PRO A 12 11.84 11.69 -20.41
N TYR A 13 11.62 11.92 -19.11
CA TYR A 13 11.24 10.85 -18.17
C TYR A 13 9.83 10.35 -18.45
N ILE A 14 8.89 11.27 -18.71
CA ILE A 14 7.52 10.92 -19.08
C ILE A 14 7.54 10.06 -20.36
N ALA A 15 8.29 10.49 -21.38
CA ALA A 15 8.42 9.74 -22.63
C ALA A 15 9.04 8.35 -22.43
N ALA A 16 10.03 8.22 -21.54
CA ALA A 16 10.73 6.97 -21.29
C ALA A 16 9.84 5.90 -20.62
N PHE A 17 8.92 6.29 -19.74
CA PHE A 17 8.05 5.36 -19.01
C PHE A 17 6.64 5.24 -19.57
N ARG A 18 6.29 6.05 -20.59
CA ARG A 18 4.98 6.00 -21.24
C ARG A 18 4.72 4.62 -21.84
N GLY A 19 3.54 4.06 -21.55
CA GLY A 19 3.16 2.70 -21.94
C GLY A 19 3.75 1.60 -21.05
N GLY A 20 4.62 1.95 -20.09
CA GLY A 20 5.16 1.03 -19.11
C GLY A 20 4.20 0.74 -17.95
N THR A 21 4.55 -0.26 -17.15
CA THR A 21 3.80 -0.64 -15.93
C THR A 21 4.57 -0.26 -14.68
N ALA A 22 3.91 0.43 -13.75
CA ALA A 22 4.44 0.77 -12.43
C ALA A 22 3.66 0.03 -11.34
N VAL A 23 4.37 -0.72 -10.49
CA VAL A 23 3.79 -1.36 -9.31
C VAL A 23 4.05 -0.48 -8.10
N VAL A 24 2.99 -0.03 -7.43
CA VAL A 24 3.04 0.88 -6.29
C VAL A 24 2.61 0.12 -5.04
N HIS A 25 3.55 -0.09 -4.13
CA HIS A 25 3.27 -0.73 -2.85
C HIS A 25 2.90 0.32 -1.80
N VAL A 26 1.67 0.24 -1.30
CA VAL A 26 1.13 1.10 -0.23
C VAL A 26 1.28 0.37 1.10
N PRO A 27 2.08 0.90 2.03
CA PRO A 27 2.27 0.27 3.33
C PRO A 27 1.01 0.42 4.20
N SER A 28 0.80 -0.53 5.11
CA SER A 28 -0.43 -0.63 5.93
C SER A 28 -0.67 0.59 6.81
N TRP A 29 0.39 1.20 7.33
CA TRP A 29 0.28 2.38 8.18
C TRP A 29 -0.34 3.57 7.45
N MET A 30 -0.20 3.64 6.12
CA MET A 30 -0.78 4.72 5.32
C MET A 30 -2.30 4.57 5.18
N LEU A 31 -2.82 3.33 5.31
CA LEU A 31 -4.26 3.03 5.30
C LEU A 31 -4.91 3.12 6.68
N SER A 32 -4.11 3.24 7.75
CA SER A 32 -4.61 3.38 9.12
C SER A 32 -5.22 4.78 9.36
N GLU A 33 -4.76 5.78 8.61
CA GLU A 33 -5.29 7.15 8.63
C GLU A 33 -5.70 7.55 7.20
N PRO A 34 -6.89 7.13 6.71
CA PRO A 34 -7.34 7.42 5.34
C PRO A 34 -7.46 8.92 5.03
N GLU A 35 -7.71 9.73 6.06
CA GLU A 35 -7.76 11.19 5.96
C GLU A 35 -6.37 11.84 5.95
N SER A 36 -5.30 11.06 6.12
CA SER A 36 -3.94 11.57 6.02
C SER A 36 -3.72 12.10 4.60
N GLN A 37 -3.13 13.30 4.52
CA GLN A 37 -2.78 13.90 3.24
C GLN A 37 -1.80 13.01 2.44
N ASN A 38 -1.09 12.11 3.12
CA ASN A 38 -0.13 11.19 2.52
C ASN A 38 -0.81 10.16 1.61
N PHE A 39 -1.87 9.49 2.07
CA PHE A 39 -2.58 8.50 1.24
C PHE A 39 -3.26 9.18 0.06
N LYS A 40 -3.96 10.30 0.32
CA LYS A 40 -4.65 11.05 -0.73
C LYS A 40 -3.67 11.60 -1.78
N GLY A 41 -2.57 12.20 -1.35
CA GLY A 41 -1.53 12.71 -2.26
C GLY A 41 -0.90 11.60 -3.10
N LEU A 42 -0.63 10.43 -2.49
CA LEU A 42 -0.13 9.28 -3.23
C LEU A 42 -1.13 8.82 -4.31
N MET A 43 -2.42 8.74 -3.98
CA MET A 43 -3.44 8.34 -4.95
C MET A 43 -3.62 9.39 -6.06
N GLU A 44 -3.50 10.68 -5.76
CA GLU A 44 -3.46 11.76 -6.76
C GLU A 44 -2.24 11.61 -7.69
N ASP A 45 -1.06 11.29 -7.17
CA ASP A 45 0.14 11.04 -7.96
C ASP A 45 0.03 9.77 -8.83
N VAL A 46 -0.59 8.70 -8.31
CA VAL A 46 -0.87 7.47 -9.08
C VAL A 46 -1.84 7.78 -10.22
N ALA A 47 -2.91 8.53 -9.96
CA ALA A 47 -3.84 8.97 -10.99
C ALA A 47 -3.14 9.85 -12.03
N PHE A 48 -2.26 10.75 -11.60
CA PHE A 48 -1.47 11.58 -12.50
C PHE A 48 -0.52 10.75 -13.38
N CYS A 49 0.16 9.74 -12.82
CA CYS A 49 0.98 8.80 -13.59
C CYS A 49 0.16 8.05 -14.63
N SER A 50 -1.06 7.63 -14.28
CA SER A 50 -1.97 6.99 -15.23
C SER A 50 -2.37 7.90 -16.38
N LEU A 51 -2.63 9.18 -16.10
CA LEU A 51 -2.94 10.19 -17.13
C LEU A 51 -1.77 10.46 -18.07
N LEU A 52 -0.54 10.34 -17.58
CA LEU A 52 0.69 10.44 -18.39
C LEU A 52 0.96 9.19 -19.24
N GLY A 53 0.12 8.15 -19.11
CA GLY A 53 0.16 6.94 -19.92
C GLY A 53 0.94 5.79 -19.31
N LEU A 54 1.20 5.80 -18.00
CA LEU A 54 1.65 4.60 -17.29
C LEU A 54 0.45 3.70 -16.95
N SER A 55 0.66 2.39 -16.95
CA SER A 55 -0.26 1.43 -16.32
C SER A 55 0.14 1.25 -14.86
N CYS A 56 -0.66 1.74 -13.93
CA CYS A 56 -0.37 1.65 -12.51
C CYS A 56 -1.08 0.45 -11.88
N VAL A 57 -0.34 -0.36 -11.12
CA VAL A 57 -0.86 -1.47 -10.31
C VAL A 57 -0.57 -1.15 -8.86
N VAL A 58 -1.62 -0.97 -8.06
CA VAL A 58 -1.48 -0.65 -6.64
C VAL A 58 -1.61 -1.93 -5.81
N VAL A 59 -0.67 -2.14 -4.90
CA VAL A 59 -0.63 -3.27 -3.96
C VAL A 59 -0.68 -2.70 -2.56
N THR A 60 -1.71 -3.02 -1.80
CA THR A 60 -1.87 -2.56 -0.42
C THR A 60 -1.47 -3.61 0.60
N SER A 61 -0.83 -3.18 1.67
CA SER A 61 -0.66 -4.01 2.86
C SER A 61 -1.79 -3.76 3.86
N ILE A 62 -2.31 -4.83 4.46
CA ILE A 62 -3.33 -4.77 5.52
C ILE A 62 -2.79 -5.20 6.89
N GLU A 63 -1.46 -5.32 7.03
CA GLU A 63 -0.81 -5.93 8.20
C GLU A 63 -1.27 -5.29 9.52
N ASP A 64 -1.22 -3.96 9.64
CA ASP A 64 -1.57 -3.27 10.89
C ASP A 64 -3.03 -3.52 11.31
N LYS A 65 -3.98 -3.37 10.37
CA LYS A 65 -5.41 -3.60 10.62
C LYS A 65 -5.68 -5.07 10.97
N LEU A 66 -5.05 -5.99 10.25
CA LEU A 66 -5.17 -7.43 10.49
C LEU A 66 -4.62 -7.83 11.86
N VAL A 67 -3.41 -7.41 12.22
CA VAL A 67 -2.78 -7.71 13.51
C VAL A 67 -3.59 -7.12 14.66
N ALA A 68 -4.07 -5.88 14.53
CA ALA A 68 -4.93 -5.25 15.53
C ALA A 68 -6.22 -6.06 15.77
N ARG A 69 -6.85 -6.54 14.69
CA ARG A 69 -8.08 -7.34 14.80
C ARG A 69 -7.83 -8.74 15.36
N LEU A 70 -6.77 -9.43 14.92
CA LEU A 70 -6.44 -10.76 15.44
C LEU A 70 -6.06 -10.72 16.92
N ARG A 71 -5.37 -9.65 17.38
CA ARG A 71 -5.12 -9.40 18.81
C ARG A 71 -6.43 -9.19 19.58
N LYS A 72 -7.36 -8.40 19.03
CA LYS A 72 -8.66 -8.15 19.65
C LYS A 72 -9.51 -9.42 19.79
N GLU A 73 -9.44 -10.33 18.83
CA GLU A 73 -10.15 -11.61 18.89
C GLU A 73 -9.44 -12.69 19.72
N GLY A 74 -8.27 -12.39 20.30
CA GLY A 74 -7.48 -13.35 21.08
C GLY A 74 -6.89 -14.49 20.25
N ILE A 75 -6.87 -14.34 18.91
CA ILE A 75 -6.33 -15.33 17.96
C ILE A 75 -4.82 -15.11 17.77
N TYR A 76 -4.36 -13.88 18.00
CA TYR A 76 -2.95 -13.53 17.95
C TYR A 76 -2.37 -13.44 19.36
N GLU A 77 -1.77 -14.53 19.82
CA GLU A 77 -0.79 -14.47 20.91
C GLU A 77 0.53 -13.99 20.32
N GLU A 78 1.08 -12.89 20.85
CA GLU A 78 2.50 -12.60 20.66
C GLU A 78 3.29 -13.77 21.21
N ARG A 79 3.70 -14.71 20.35
CA ARG A 79 4.58 -15.80 20.79
C ARG A 79 5.83 -15.16 21.40
N PRO A 80 6.20 -15.50 22.64
CA PRO A 80 7.49 -15.10 23.20
C PRO A 80 8.57 -15.87 22.42
N GLY A 81 9.14 -15.21 21.42
CA GLY A 81 10.09 -15.79 20.49
C GLY A 81 10.51 -14.71 19.50
N GLY A 82 11.60 -14.02 19.84
CA GLY A 82 12.03 -12.78 19.21
C GLY A 82 12.18 -12.88 17.69
N CYS A 83 11.27 -12.25 16.97
CA CYS A 83 11.47 -11.87 15.59
C CYS A 83 11.37 -10.35 15.52
N THR A 84 12.52 -9.66 15.57
CA THR A 84 12.63 -8.21 15.39
C THR A 84 12.24 -7.77 13.98
N VAL A 85 11.68 -6.55 13.84
CA VAL A 85 11.25 -5.96 12.55
C VAL A 85 12.40 -5.17 11.93
N GLY A 86 12.73 -5.56 10.70
CA GLY A 86 13.94 -5.20 9.97
C GLY A 86 14.56 -6.49 9.40
N ASN A 87 14.61 -6.60 8.07
CA ASN A 87 15.29 -7.67 7.32
C ASN A 87 14.79 -9.13 7.39
N GLN A 88 13.57 -9.45 7.89
CA GLN A 88 13.06 -10.84 7.85
C GLN A 88 11.56 -10.92 7.55
N LEU A 89 11.20 -11.86 6.65
CA LEU A 89 9.84 -12.27 6.32
C LEU A 89 9.10 -12.73 7.58
N ARG A 90 8.10 -11.97 8.01
CA ARG A 90 7.15 -12.39 9.04
C ARG A 90 5.99 -13.13 8.37
N GLY A 91 6.04 -14.45 8.41
CA GLY A 91 4.85 -15.27 8.13
C GLY A 91 3.93 -15.27 9.35
N VAL A 92 2.74 -14.70 9.22
CA VAL A 92 1.66 -14.97 10.18
C VAL A 92 1.04 -16.31 9.78
N VAL A 93 1.08 -17.29 10.68
CA VAL A 93 0.36 -18.55 10.47
C VAL A 93 -1.10 -18.31 10.82
N LEU A 94 -1.95 -18.29 9.79
CA LEU A 94 -3.39 -18.11 9.94
C LEU A 94 -4.07 -19.46 9.82
N ASP A 95 -4.93 -19.77 10.79
CA ASP A 95 -5.92 -20.83 10.65
C ASP A 95 -7.07 -20.36 9.73
N GLU A 96 -8.04 -21.24 9.46
CA GLU A 96 -9.17 -20.90 8.58
C GLU A 96 -9.93 -19.66 9.07
N ARG A 97 -10.03 -19.48 10.39
CA ARG A 97 -10.68 -18.33 11.01
C ARG A 97 -9.89 -17.04 10.81
N GLY A 98 -8.58 -17.07 11.04
CA GLY A 98 -7.67 -15.95 10.80
C GLY A 98 -7.61 -15.55 9.32
N LEU A 99 -7.68 -16.53 8.40
CA LEU A 99 -7.75 -16.27 6.97
C LEU A 99 -9.08 -15.61 6.57
N ALA A 100 -10.20 -16.00 7.18
CA ALA A 100 -11.49 -15.36 6.95
C ALA A 100 -11.47 -13.89 7.38
N ILE A 101 -10.85 -13.58 8.52
CA ILE A 101 -10.65 -12.22 9.01
C ILE A 101 -9.77 -11.42 8.03
N ALA A 102 -8.65 -11.99 7.57
CA ALA A 102 -7.77 -11.34 6.60
C ALA A 102 -8.50 -10.99 5.29
N LYS A 103 -9.33 -11.91 4.77
CA LYS A 103 -10.16 -11.65 3.58
C LYS A 103 -11.17 -10.53 3.81
N GLN A 104 -11.74 -10.44 5.01
CA GLN A 104 -12.67 -9.37 5.35
C GLN A 104 -11.98 -8.01 5.41
N GLU A 105 -10.79 -7.93 6.02
CA GLU A 105 -9.99 -6.69 6.10
C GLU A 105 -9.41 -6.25 4.74
N ALA A 106 -9.17 -7.20 3.84
CA ALA A 106 -8.76 -6.89 2.47
C ALA A 106 -9.88 -6.23 1.63
N GLY A 107 -11.15 -6.44 2.00
CA GLY A 107 -12.30 -5.88 1.29
C GLY A 107 -12.28 -4.35 1.24
N PRO A 108 -12.24 -3.65 2.38
CA PRO A 108 -12.13 -2.19 2.45
C PRO A 108 -10.91 -1.64 1.71
N ALA A 109 -9.73 -2.27 1.88
CA ALA A 109 -8.48 -1.84 1.23
C ALA A 109 -8.51 -1.94 -0.31
N ARG A 110 -9.45 -2.71 -0.88
CA ARG A 110 -9.67 -2.81 -2.32
C ARG A 110 -10.67 -1.78 -2.85
N VAL A 111 -11.52 -1.20 -1.99
CA VAL A 111 -12.49 -0.16 -2.36
C VAL A 111 -11.88 1.23 -2.20
N GLU A 112 -10.89 1.37 -1.31
CA GLU A 112 -10.14 2.61 -1.06
C GLU A 112 -9.09 2.95 -2.15
N VAL A 113 -8.84 2.04 -3.11
CA VAL A 113 -7.78 2.12 -4.14
C VAL A 113 -8.34 2.03 -5.55
#